data_AF-A0A2R6NU33-F1
#
_entry.id   AF-A0A2R6NU33-F1
#
_cell.length_a   1.000
_cell.length_b   1.000
_cell.length_c   1.000
_cell.angle_alpha   90.00
_cell.angle_beta   90.00
_cell.angle_gamma   90.00
#
_symmetry.space_group_name_H-M   'P 1'
#
loop_
_entity.id
_entity.type
_entity.pdbx_description
1 polymer ?
#
loop_
_entity_poly.entity_id
_entity_poly.type
_entity_poly.pdbx_seq_one_letter_code
_entity_poly.pdbx_strand_id
1 'polypeptide(L)'
;MHKAWPELLKRMRANKVSTSTKERQLVISARTWFCLYLFEHQMSYGTGRPAILKDDESIWQCRLLLQHPLAIEDDMRLVSTVELMAIRERVHNNLSPLFEKPVDDHTFNVLREADLEFRNWFATWDQAFSQKYEDAAFYRQSLQIQHLTAELFHNATALRGIDGPEDVQRMPHAQRELAIKSINIGRQILDITVNSPAYREGMKYGLYYSFDSR
;
A
#
# COMPACT_ATOMS: atom_id res chain seq x y z
N MET A 1 4.50 -18.32 13.18
CA MET A 1 4.64 -17.64 11.88
C MET A 1 4.98 -16.17 12.03
N HIS A 2 4.33 -15.37 12.90
CA HIS A 2 4.65 -13.93 13.07
C HIS A 2 6.13 -13.60 13.34
N LYS A 3 6.89 -14.49 14.00
CA LYS A 3 8.34 -14.30 14.25
C LYS A 3 9.24 -14.62 13.05
N ALA A 4 8.70 -15.13 11.95
CA ALA A 4 9.50 -15.58 10.81
C ALA A 4 10.27 -14.44 10.16
N TRP A 5 9.60 -13.31 9.92
CA TRP A 5 10.26 -12.13 9.36
C TRP A 5 11.26 -11.48 10.34
N PRO A 6 10.92 -11.19 11.62
CA PRO A 6 11.90 -10.69 12.59
C PRO A 6 13.14 -11.58 12.73
N GLU A 7 12.97 -12.90 12.75
CA GLU A 7 14.09 -13.84 12.82
C GLU A 7 14.94 -13.82 11.53
N LEU A 8 14.29 -13.84 10.36
CA LEU A 8 15.00 -13.74 9.08
C LEU A 8 15.80 -12.43 8.99
N LEU A 9 15.16 -11.31 9.31
CA LEU A 9 15.77 -9.99 9.34
C LEU A 9 16.99 -9.94 10.27
N LYS A 10 16.89 -10.52 11.47
CA LYS A 10 18.01 -10.61 12.41
C LYS A 10 19.19 -11.38 11.82
N ARG A 11 18.92 -12.49 11.12
CA ARG A 11 19.96 -13.30 10.44
C ARG A 11 20.60 -12.53 9.29
N MET A 12 19.80 -11.83 8.49
CA MET A 12 20.27 -10.98 7.40
C MET A 12 21.22 -9.89 7.90
N ARG A 13 20.83 -9.17 8.95
CA ARG A 13 21.69 -8.14 9.59
C ARG A 13 22.98 -8.70 10.18
N ALA A 14 22.95 -9.93 10.67
CA ALA A 14 24.13 -10.60 11.21
C ALA A 14 25.02 -11.22 10.11
N ASN A 15 24.71 -11.05 8.83
CA ASN A 15 25.36 -11.73 7.70
C ASN A 15 25.38 -13.26 7.85
N LYS A 16 24.34 -13.84 8.47
CA LYS A 16 24.17 -15.28 8.71
C LYS A 16 23.18 -15.93 7.73
N VAL A 17 23.06 -15.37 6.52
CA VAL A 17 22.20 -15.89 5.45
C VAL A 17 22.81 -17.16 4.84
N SER A 18 21.96 -18.10 4.46
CA SER A 18 22.38 -19.36 3.82
C SER A 18 21.32 -19.81 2.82
N THR A 19 21.59 -20.87 2.05
CA THR A 19 20.61 -21.51 1.17
C THR A 19 20.14 -22.88 1.71
N SER A 20 20.38 -23.13 3.00
CA SER A 20 20.00 -24.38 3.67
C SER A 20 18.49 -24.60 3.65
N THR A 21 18.05 -25.85 3.80
CA THR A 21 16.62 -26.21 3.90
C THR A 21 15.91 -25.42 5.00
N LYS A 22 16.60 -25.20 6.13
CA LYS A 22 16.06 -24.41 7.25
C LYS A 22 15.88 -22.94 6.87
N GLU A 23 16.84 -22.32 6.18
CA GLU A 23 16.71 -20.94 5.71
C GLU A 23 15.59 -20.82 4.68
N ARG A 24 15.49 -21.76 3.74
CA ARG A 24 14.43 -21.80 2.75
C ARG A 24 13.05 -21.84 3.41
N GLN A 25 12.87 -22.68 4.43
CA GLN A 25 11.63 -22.73 5.19
C GLN A 25 11.33 -21.41 5.92
N LEU A 26 12.36 -20.73 6.43
CA LEU A 26 12.22 -19.44 7.10
C LEU A 26 11.80 -18.33 6.11
N VAL A 27 12.40 -18.27 4.93
CA VAL A 27 12.02 -17.35 3.85
C VAL A 27 10.57 -17.60 3.40
N ILE A 28 10.19 -18.86 3.19
CA ILE A 28 8.79 -19.21 2.87
C ILE A 28 7.85 -18.71 3.98
N SER A 29 8.20 -18.96 5.25
CA SER A 29 7.38 -18.52 6.39
C SER A 29 7.30 -16.99 6.49
N ALA A 30 8.35 -16.25 6.12
CA ALA A 30 8.36 -14.79 6.06
C ALA A 30 7.46 -14.27 4.93
N ARG A 31 7.50 -14.88 3.74
CA ARG A 31 6.57 -14.55 2.64
C ARG A 31 5.12 -14.82 3.03
N THR A 32 4.83 -15.97 3.63
CA THR A 32 3.49 -16.30 4.14
C THR A 32 3.04 -15.27 5.17
N TRP A 33 3.93 -14.84 6.07
CA TRP A 33 3.63 -13.78 7.03
C TRP A 33 3.27 -12.45 6.36
N PHE A 34 4.04 -12.02 5.36
CA PHE A 34 3.72 -10.81 4.58
C PHE A 34 2.35 -10.91 3.88
N CYS A 35 2.03 -12.06 3.28
CA CYS A 35 0.70 -12.26 2.69
C CYS A 35 -0.42 -12.17 3.73
N LEU A 36 -0.25 -12.80 4.90
CA LEU A 36 -1.23 -12.73 5.98
C LEU A 36 -1.41 -11.31 6.50
N TYR A 37 -0.32 -10.56 6.64
CA TYR A 37 -0.34 -9.15 6.99
C TYR A 37 -1.14 -8.33 5.96
N LEU A 38 -0.89 -8.53 4.66
CA LEU A 38 -1.64 -7.84 3.60
C LEU A 38 -3.13 -8.15 3.64
N PHE A 39 -3.51 -9.42 3.73
CA PHE A 39 -4.92 -9.81 3.75
C PHE A 39 -5.64 -9.27 4.96
N GLU A 40 -5.02 -9.34 6.14
CA GLU A 40 -5.61 -8.81 7.35
C GLU A 40 -5.94 -7.32 7.21
N HIS A 41 -4.98 -6.52 6.74
CA HIS A 41 -5.19 -5.09 6.56
C HIS A 41 -6.21 -4.77 5.47
N GLN A 42 -6.18 -5.48 4.34
CA GLN A 42 -7.17 -5.32 3.27
C GLN A 42 -8.59 -5.61 3.77
N MET A 43 -8.77 -6.69 4.54
CA MET A 43 -10.05 -7.03 5.16
C MET A 43 -10.48 -5.98 6.18
N SER A 44 -9.55 -5.50 7.02
CA SER A 44 -9.83 -4.45 7.98
C SER A 44 -10.31 -3.17 7.33
N TYR A 45 -9.61 -2.69 6.29
CA TYR A 45 -10.06 -1.53 5.51
C TYR A 45 -11.42 -1.75 4.86
N GLY A 46 -11.65 -2.94 4.29
CA GLY A 46 -12.91 -3.26 3.60
C GLY A 46 -14.11 -3.39 4.54
N THR A 47 -13.89 -3.74 5.81
CA THR A 47 -14.97 -3.95 6.81
C THR A 47 -15.04 -2.84 7.86
N GLY A 48 -14.15 -1.85 7.80
CA GLY A 48 -14.09 -0.74 8.76
C GLY A 48 -13.65 -1.15 10.17
N ARG A 49 -13.14 -2.37 10.37
CA ARG A 49 -12.66 -2.84 11.67
C ARG A 49 -11.15 -2.55 11.83
N PRO A 50 -10.67 -2.38 13.07
CA PRO A 50 -9.23 -2.35 13.33
C PRO A 50 -8.52 -3.63 12.85
N ALA A 51 -7.26 -3.51 12.43
CA ALA A 51 -6.40 -4.66 12.15
C ALA A 51 -6.06 -5.43 13.43
N ILE A 52 -6.14 -6.76 13.36
CA ILE A 52 -5.77 -7.67 14.44
C ILE A 52 -4.26 -7.84 14.46
N LEU A 53 -3.64 -7.98 13.28
CA LEU A 53 -2.20 -8.02 13.13
C LEU A 53 -1.69 -6.58 13.13
N LYS A 54 -1.06 -6.17 14.23
CA LYS A 54 -0.44 -4.85 14.31
C LYS A 54 0.94 -4.85 13.68
N ASP A 55 1.33 -3.69 13.17
CA ASP A 55 2.71 -3.40 12.83
C ASP A 55 3.68 -3.72 13.98
N ASP A 56 4.78 -4.37 13.64
CA ASP A 56 6.01 -4.30 14.42
C ASP A 56 7.06 -3.49 13.65
N GLU A 57 8.08 -2.96 14.33
CA GLU A 57 9.12 -2.14 13.68
C GLU A 57 9.83 -2.86 12.52
N SER A 58 9.76 -4.19 12.46
CA SER A 58 10.41 -4.96 11.41
C SER A 58 9.68 -4.87 10.06
N ILE A 59 8.37 -4.57 10.04
CA ILE A 59 7.59 -4.51 8.79
C ILE A 59 8.11 -3.42 7.84
N TRP A 60 8.57 -2.29 8.41
CA TRP A 60 9.19 -1.18 7.70
C TRP A 60 10.51 -1.54 7.01
N GLN A 61 11.02 -2.74 7.27
CA GLN A 61 12.27 -3.24 6.72
C GLN A 61 12.05 -4.40 5.75
N CYS A 62 10.80 -4.71 5.40
CA CYS A 62 10.44 -5.79 4.48
C CYS A 62 11.21 -5.74 3.16
N ARG A 63 11.63 -4.55 2.70
CA ARG A 63 12.51 -4.38 1.53
C ARG A 63 13.79 -5.18 1.56
N LEU A 64 14.34 -5.42 2.75
CA LEU A 64 15.56 -6.22 2.90
C LEU A 64 15.37 -7.64 2.38
N LEU A 65 14.15 -8.19 2.35
CA LEU A 65 13.89 -9.50 1.75
C LEU A 65 14.44 -9.61 0.32
N LEU A 66 14.39 -8.52 -0.46
CA LEU A 66 14.87 -8.49 -1.85
C LEU A 66 16.39 -8.64 -1.98
N GLN A 67 17.14 -8.46 -0.89
CA GLN A 67 18.58 -8.67 -0.84
C GLN A 67 18.95 -10.10 -0.44
N HIS A 68 17.97 -10.93 -0.05
CA HIS A 68 18.24 -12.30 0.36
C HIS A 68 18.60 -13.18 -0.85
N PRO A 69 19.57 -14.12 -0.75
CA PRO A 69 19.95 -15.01 -1.86
C PRO A 69 18.83 -15.94 -2.38
N LEU A 70 17.74 -16.06 -1.62
CA LEU A 70 16.56 -16.85 -1.99
C LEU A 70 15.39 -15.97 -2.45
N ALA A 71 15.60 -14.66 -2.62
CA ALA A 71 14.60 -13.75 -3.17
C ALA A 71 14.23 -14.14 -4.60
N ILE A 72 12.96 -13.98 -4.95
CA ILE A 72 12.43 -14.24 -6.28
C ILE A 72 11.85 -12.95 -6.87
N GLU A 73 11.49 -13.00 -8.15
CA GLU A 73 10.97 -11.84 -8.86
C GLU A 73 9.70 -11.27 -8.22
N ASP A 74 8.76 -12.16 -7.89
CA ASP A 74 7.47 -11.83 -7.27
C ASP A 74 7.57 -11.17 -5.89
N ASP A 75 8.71 -11.32 -5.20
CA ASP A 75 8.91 -10.66 -3.91
C ASP A 75 8.87 -9.14 -4.03
N MET A 76 9.20 -8.56 -5.19
CA MET A 76 9.12 -7.10 -5.37
C MET A 76 7.70 -6.59 -5.23
N ARG A 77 6.72 -7.27 -5.84
CA ARG A 77 5.30 -6.91 -5.72
C ARG A 77 4.80 -7.14 -4.29
N LEU A 78 5.20 -8.24 -3.66
CA LEU A 78 4.83 -8.52 -2.28
C LEU A 78 5.32 -7.40 -1.35
N VAL A 79 6.61 -7.11 -1.40
CA VAL A 79 7.27 -6.09 -0.57
C VAL A 79 6.71 -4.70 -0.85
N SER A 80 6.57 -4.29 -2.12
CA SER A 80 6.04 -2.95 -2.44
C SER A 80 4.64 -2.75 -1.86
N THR A 81 3.80 -3.79 -1.91
CA THR A 81 2.44 -3.77 -1.36
C THR A 81 2.45 -3.74 0.17
N VAL A 82 3.36 -4.49 0.82
CA VAL A 82 3.53 -4.47 2.29
C VAL A 82 3.94 -3.08 2.76
N GLU A 83 4.91 -2.46 2.10
CA GLU A 83 5.32 -1.08 2.43
C GLU A 83 4.17 -0.09 2.30
N LEU A 84 3.41 -0.16 1.20
CA LEU A 84 2.26 0.72 1.03
C LEU A 84 1.24 0.51 2.14
N MET A 85 0.98 -0.74 2.52
CA MET A 85 0.02 -1.05 3.57
C MET A 85 0.46 -0.49 4.93
N ALA A 86 1.75 -0.58 5.28
CA ALA A 86 2.31 0.01 6.48
C ALA A 86 2.19 1.55 6.46
N ILE A 87 2.44 2.21 5.31
CA ILE A 87 2.21 3.65 5.15
C ILE A 87 0.73 3.97 5.40
N ARG A 88 -0.19 3.23 4.78
CA ARG A 88 -1.63 3.44 4.96
C ARG A 88 -2.05 3.26 6.41
N GLU A 89 -1.58 2.21 7.09
CA GLU A 89 -1.89 1.96 8.50
C GLU A 89 -1.41 3.11 9.40
N ARG A 90 -0.18 3.58 9.22
CA ARG A 90 0.34 4.73 9.98
C ARG A 90 -0.48 6.00 9.73
N VAL A 91 -0.82 6.29 8.47
CA VAL A 91 -1.66 7.46 8.13
C VAL A 91 -3.05 7.31 8.75
N HIS A 92 -3.66 6.13 8.68
CA HIS A 92 -4.96 5.87 9.30
C HIS A 92 -4.91 6.04 10.82
N ASN A 93 -3.87 5.53 11.49
CA ASN A 93 -3.68 5.69 12.93
C ASN A 93 -3.49 7.15 13.34
N ASN A 94 -2.85 7.97 12.49
CA ASN A 94 -2.71 9.42 12.74
C ASN A 94 -4.03 10.17 12.54
N LEU A 95 -4.88 9.73 11.61
CA LEU A 95 -6.17 10.37 11.33
C LEU A 95 -7.31 9.88 12.24
N SER A 96 -7.24 8.65 12.74
CA SER A 96 -8.31 8.03 13.54
C SER A 96 -8.74 8.86 14.76
N PRO A 97 -7.83 9.45 15.55
CA PRO A 97 -8.19 10.34 16.66
C PRO A 97 -8.88 11.65 16.25
N LEU A 98 -8.89 11.97 14.95
CA LEU A 98 -9.48 13.18 14.38
C LEU A 98 -10.87 12.93 13.78
N PHE A 99 -11.30 11.69 13.63
CA PHE A 99 -12.56 11.36 12.95
C PHE A 99 -13.80 11.94 13.64
N GLU A 100 -13.79 12.06 14.97
CA GLU A 100 -14.88 12.65 15.75
C GLU A 100 -14.77 14.18 15.87
N LYS A 101 -13.70 14.79 15.33
CA LYS A 101 -13.43 16.22 15.41
C LYS A 101 -13.73 16.91 14.07
N PRO A 102 -14.08 18.21 14.09
CA PRO A 102 -14.15 19.02 12.88
C PRO A 102 -12.85 18.93 12.08
N VAL A 103 -12.96 18.99 10.75
CA VAL A 103 -11.79 19.02 9.86
C VAL A 103 -11.09 20.36 10.05
N ASP A 104 -9.81 20.31 10.38
CA ASP A 104 -8.96 21.45 10.69
C ASP A 104 -7.61 21.38 9.96
N ASP A 105 -6.77 22.39 10.15
CA ASP A 105 -5.44 22.47 9.54
C ASP A 105 -4.54 21.28 9.91
N HIS A 106 -4.72 20.72 11.11
CA HIS A 106 -3.96 19.53 11.52
C HIS A 106 -4.33 18.32 10.67
N THR A 107 -5.63 18.09 10.41
CA THR A 107 -6.11 17.05 9.49
C THR A 107 -5.47 17.21 8.11
N PHE A 108 -5.43 18.43 7.57
CA PHE A 108 -4.81 18.70 6.27
C PHE A 108 -3.30 18.49 6.26
N ASN A 109 -2.62 18.79 7.35
CA ASN A 109 -1.18 18.57 7.47
C ASN A 109 -0.84 17.08 7.40
N VAL A 110 -1.58 16.24 8.13
CA VAL A 110 -1.42 14.77 8.07
C VAL A 110 -1.68 14.24 6.66
N LEU A 111 -2.72 14.74 5.97
CA LEU A 111 -3.00 14.34 4.59
C LEU A 111 -1.93 14.76 3.59
N ARG A 112 -1.32 15.94 3.78
CA ARG A 112 -0.23 16.43 2.93
C ARG A 112 1.04 15.61 3.11
N GLU A 113 1.36 15.24 4.35
CA GLU A 113 2.47 14.33 4.64
C GLU A 113 2.25 12.95 4.02
N ALA A 114 1.03 12.40 4.18
CA ALA A 114 0.64 11.14 3.57
C ALA A 114 0.78 11.15 2.03
N ASP A 115 0.31 12.21 1.39
CA ASP A 115 0.41 12.43 -0.07
C ASP A 115 1.87 12.47 -0.54
N LEU A 116 2.76 13.14 0.20
CA LEU A 116 4.20 13.10 -0.10
C LEU A 116 4.78 11.68 0.02
N GLU A 117 4.39 10.94 1.05
CA GLU A 117 4.86 9.56 1.25
C GLU A 117 4.35 8.60 0.18
N PHE A 118 3.08 8.69 -0.21
CA PHE A 118 2.53 7.86 -1.29
C PHE A 118 3.22 8.14 -2.64
N ARG A 119 3.50 9.41 -2.95
CA ARG A 119 4.25 9.78 -4.16
C ARG A 119 5.68 9.26 -4.12
N ASN A 120 6.36 9.37 -2.98
CA ASN A 120 7.72 8.86 -2.81
C ASN A 120 7.77 7.34 -2.96
N TRP A 121 6.81 6.63 -2.36
CA TRP A 121 6.63 5.19 -2.54
C TRP A 121 6.42 4.86 -4.03
N PHE A 122 5.49 5.54 -4.70
CA PHE A 122 5.19 5.30 -6.10
C PHE A 122 6.41 5.55 -6.99
N ALA A 123 7.09 6.68 -6.87
CA ALA A 123 8.26 7.01 -7.66
C ALA A 123 9.39 5.97 -7.49
N THR A 124 9.62 5.54 -6.24
CA THR A 124 10.65 4.53 -5.93
C THR A 124 10.35 3.20 -6.61
N TRP A 125 9.11 2.72 -6.49
CA TRP A 125 8.73 1.43 -7.05
C TRP A 125 8.51 1.48 -8.55
N ASP A 126 7.98 2.57 -9.10
CA ASP A 126 7.85 2.76 -10.54
C ASP A 126 9.23 2.68 -11.23
N GLN A 127 10.23 3.35 -10.67
CA GLN A 127 11.61 3.25 -11.14
C GLN A 127 12.14 1.81 -11.04
N ALA A 128 11.98 1.15 -9.88
CA ALA A 128 12.47 -0.21 -9.68
C ALA A 128 11.81 -1.22 -10.63
N PHE A 129 10.50 -1.12 -10.86
CA PHE A 129 9.77 -1.98 -11.78
C PHE A 129 10.13 -1.70 -13.24
N SER A 130 10.38 -0.44 -13.62
CA SER A 130 10.77 -0.08 -15.00
C SER A 130 12.10 -0.70 -15.44
N GLN A 131 12.99 -1.02 -14.49
CA GLN A 131 14.30 -1.60 -14.78
C GLN A 131 14.27 -3.14 -14.87
N LYS A 132 13.26 -3.77 -14.28
CA LYS A 132 13.26 -5.23 -14.06
C LYS A 132 12.36 -5.99 -15.02
N TYR A 133 11.20 -5.44 -15.38
CA TYR A 133 10.20 -6.14 -16.18
C TYR A 133 10.20 -5.64 -17.63
N GLU A 134 10.38 -6.53 -18.59
CA GLU A 134 10.32 -6.22 -20.03
C GLU A 134 8.90 -5.78 -20.46
N ASP A 135 7.87 -6.42 -19.87
CA ASP A 135 6.45 -6.05 -19.96
C ASP A 135 5.93 -5.36 -18.68
N ALA A 136 6.65 -4.33 -18.19
CA ALA A 136 6.32 -3.62 -16.94
C ALA A 136 4.96 -2.90 -16.95
N ALA A 137 4.27 -2.80 -18.09
CA ALA A 137 3.07 -1.97 -18.25
C ALA A 137 1.97 -2.32 -17.23
N PHE A 138 1.69 -3.61 -17.04
CA PHE A 138 0.70 -4.05 -16.06
C PHE A 138 1.11 -3.71 -14.63
N TYR A 139 2.34 -4.04 -14.25
CA TYR A 139 2.81 -3.86 -12.87
C TYR A 139 2.90 -2.38 -12.49
N ARG A 140 3.37 -1.53 -13.40
CA ARG A 140 3.43 -0.07 -13.18
C ARG A 140 2.04 0.53 -13.04
N GLN A 141 1.08 0.09 -13.86
CA GLN A 141 -0.31 0.51 -13.72
C GLN A 141 -0.95 0.02 -12.43
N SER A 142 -0.61 -1.19 -11.98
CA SER A 142 -1.04 -1.70 -10.68
C SER A 142 -0.50 -0.86 -9.52
N LEU A 143 0.79 -0.50 -9.55
CA LEU A 143 1.37 0.43 -8.57
C LEU A 143 0.68 1.79 -8.59
N GLN A 144 0.37 2.31 -9.78
CA GLN A 144 -0.31 3.59 -9.93
C GLN A 144 -1.72 3.55 -9.32
N ILE A 145 -2.49 2.48 -9.58
CA ILE A 145 -3.82 2.31 -8.98
C ILE A 145 -3.73 2.18 -7.45
N GLN A 146 -2.75 1.43 -6.95
CA GLN A 146 -2.54 1.28 -5.51
C GLN A 146 -2.23 2.63 -4.84
N HIS A 147 -1.35 3.44 -5.44
CA HIS A 147 -1.07 4.81 -5.00
C HIS A 147 -2.34 5.67 -5.00
N LEU A 148 -3.02 5.78 -6.15
CA LEU A 148 -4.20 6.63 -6.31
C LEU A 148 -5.33 6.22 -5.35
N THR A 149 -5.52 4.91 -5.15
CA THR A 149 -6.54 4.39 -4.22
C THR A 149 -6.18 4.68 -2.77
N ALA A 150 -4.90 4.55 -2.40
CA ALA A 150 -4.43 4.91 -1.07
C ALA A 150 -4.66 6.40 -0.79
N GLU A 151 -4.34 7.26 -1.75
CA GLU A 151 -4.55 8.70 -1.64
C GLU A 151 -6.03 9.06 -1.54
N LEU A 152 -6.86 8.52 -2.44
CA LEU A 152 -8.31 8.76 -2.45
C LEU A 152 -8.98 8.33 -1.14
N PHE A 153 -8.61 7.16 -0.63
CA PHE A 153 -9.14 6.62 0.61
C PHE A 153 -8.89 7.56 1.79
N HIS A 154 -7.69 8.12 1.91
CA HIS A 154 -7.36 9.03 3.00
C HIS A 154 -7.94 10.42 2.79
N ASN A 155 -7.99 10.94 1.56
CA ASN A 155 -8.64 12.22 1.27
C ASN A 155 -10.12 12.23 1.68
N ALA A 156 -10.82 11.10 1.56
CA ALA A 156 -12.20 10.95 2.00
C ALA A 156 -12.40 11.32 3.48
N THR A 157 -11.38 11.15 4.33
CA THR A 157 -11.46 11.51 5.75
C THR A 157 -11.67 13.01 5.96
N ALA A 158 -11.11 13.88 5.11
CA ALA A 158 -11.28 15.33 5.21
C ALA A 158 -12.50 15.86 4.45
N LEU A 159 -13.26 14.97 3.80
CA LEU A 159 -14.56 15.27 3.19
C LEU A 159 -15.74 14.87 4.10
N ARG A 160 -15.47 14.42 5.33
CA ARG A 160 -16.49 14.13 6.34
C ARG A 160 -17.32 15.38 6.67
N GLY A 161 -18.62 15.20 6.90
CA GLY A 161 -19.56 16.29 7.20
C GLY A 161 -20.00 17.11 5.98
N ILE A 162 -19.76 16.61 4.77
CA ILE A 162 -20.29 17.17 3.52
C ILE A 162 -21.39 16.24 3.03
N ASP A 163 -22.63 16.47 3.47
CA ASP A 163 -23.75 15.56 3.22
C ASP A 163 -24.68 16.08 2.11
N GLY A 164 -24.62 17.38 1.81
CA GLY A 164 -25.46 17.97 0.76
C GLY A 164 -24.93 19.26 0.13
N PRO A 165 -25.71 19.84 -0.81
CA PRO A 165 -25.32 21.04 -1.54
C PRO A 165 -25.06 22.27 -0.66
N GLU A 166 -25.77 22.39 0.48
CA GLU A 166 -25.56 23.49 1.43
C GLU A 166 -24.17 23.42 2.07
N ASP A 167 -23.71 22.23 2.44
CA ASP A 167 -22.36 22.03 3.02
C ASP A 167 -21.29 22.31 1.97
N VAL A 168 -21.53 21.93 0.71
CA VAL A 168 -20.62 22.24 -0.41
C VAL A 168 -20.47 23.77 -0.60
N GLN A 169 -21.54 24.53 -0.42
CA GLN A 169 -21.49 26.00 -0.50
C GLN A 169 -20.70 26.61 0.66
N ARG A 170 -20.79 26.02 1.85
CA ARG A 170 -20.08 26.47 3.06
C ARG A 170 -18.68 25.87 3.22
N MET A 171 -18.28 24.99 2.31
CA MET A 171 -17.02 24.27 2.34
C MET A 171 -15.82 25.23 2.33
N PRO A 172 -14.91 25.15 3.32
CA PRO A 172 -13.65 25.87 3.33
C PRO A 172 -12.82 25.61 2.07
N HIS A 173 -12.00 26.59 1.68
CA HIS A 173 -11.17 26.52 0.48
C HIS A 173 -10.30 25.25 0.43
N ALA A 174 -9.63 24.90 1.53
CA ALA A 174 -8.78 23.72 1.61
C ALA A 174 -9.55 22.41 1.40
N GLN A 175 -10.77 22.27 1.97
CA GLN A 175 -11.63 21.11 1.72
C GLN A 175 -12.07 21.05 0.26
N ARG A 176 -12.36 22.21 -0.36
CA ARG A 176 -12.78 22.30 -1.76
C ARG A 176 -11.68 21.88 -2.72
N GLU A 177 -10.45 22.35 -2.52
CA GLU A 177 -9.30 21.92 -3.31
C GLU A 177 -9.07 20.41 -3.18
N LEU A 178 -9.17 19.88 -1.96
CA LEU A 178 -9.04 18.44 -1.72
C LEU A 178 -10.16 17.62 -2.40
N ALA A 179 -11.40 18.13 -2.40
CA ALA A 179 -12.53 17.50 -3.08
C ALA A 179 -12.30 17.43 -4.59
N ILE A 180 -11.86 18.54 -5.20
CA ILE A 180 -11.52 18.60 -6.63
C ILE A 180 -10.39 17.62 -6.96
N LYS A 181 -9.33 17.60 -6.13
CA LYS A 181 -8.22 16.65 -6.25
C LYS A 181 -8.72 15.20 -6.21
N SER A 182 -9.59 14.87 -5.24
CA SER A 182 -10.18 13.54 -5.08
C SER A 182 -11.03 13.11 -6.27
N ILE A 183 -11.81 14.02 -6.87
CA ILE A 183 -12.56 13.76 -8.10
C ILE A 183 -11.60 13.42 -9.25
N ASN A 184 -10.51 14.18 -9.40
CA ASN A 184 -9.52 13.94 -10.45
C ASN A 184 -8.80 12.60 -10.26
N ILE A 185 -8.47 12.24 -9.01
CA ILE A 185 -7.91 10.92 -8.69
C ILE A 185 -8.90 9.81 -9.05
N GLY A 186 -10.17 9.94 -8.65
CA GLY A 186 -11.22 8.97 -8.98
C GLY A 186 -11.37 8.78 -10.50
N ARG A 187 -11.32 9.87 -11.27
CA ARG A 187 -11.31 9.81 -12.75
C ARG A 187 -10.10 9.07 -13.30
N GLN A 188 -8.90 9.31 -12.76
CA GLN A 188 -7.70 8.59 -13.18
C GLN A 188 -7.79 7.09 -12.89
N ILE A 189 -8.29 6.69 -11.71
CA ILE A 189 -8.49 5.28 -11.38
C ILE A 189 -9.45 4.62 -12.38
N LEU A 190 -10.57 5.29 -12.71
CA LEU A 190 -11.53 4.79 -13.69
C LEU A 190 -10.90 4.68 -15.09
N ASP A 191 -10.13 5.68 -15.50
CA ASP A 191 -9.45 5.67 -16.79
C ASP A 191 -8.46 4.51 -16.91
N ILE A 192 -7.59 4.29 -15.91
CA ILE A 192 -6.65 3.16 -15.93
C ILE A 192 -7.42 1.82 -15.92
N THR A 193 -8.49 1.71 -15.12
CA THR A 193 -9.24 0.46 -14.98
C THR A 193 -10.02 0.10 -16.24
N VAL A 194 -10.59 1.09 -16.93
CA VAL A 194 -11.46 0.88 -18.10
C VAL A 194 -10.68 0.89 -19.41
N ASN A 195 -9.73 1.82 -19.55
CA ASN A 195 -9.09 2.14 -20.82
C ASN A 195 -7.70 1.52 -20.97
N SER A 196 -7.07 0.99 -19.93
CA SER A 196 -5.81 0.25 -20.09
C SER A 196 -6.07 -1.21 -20.50
N PRO A 197 -5.65 -1.64 -21.71
CA PRO A 197 -5.77 -3.03 -22.12
C PRO A 197 -4.91 -3.95 -21.24
N ALA A 198 -3.69 -3.52 -20.91
CA ALA A 198 -2.77 -4.30 -20.07
C ALA A 198 -3.34 -4.52 -18.66
N TYR A 199 -3.95 -3.50 -18.06
CA TYR A 199 -4.58 -3.63 -16.74
C TYR A 199 -5.84 -4.47 -16.78
N ARG A 200 -6.68 -4.29 -17.82
CA ARG A 200 -7.93 -5.04 -17.97
C ARG A 200 -7.70 -6.54 -18.21
N GLU A 201 -6.76 -6.90 -19.08
CA GLU A 201 -6.34 -8.30 -19.26
C GLU A 201 -5.68 -8.83 -17.97
N GLY A 202 -4.88 -7.98 -17.35
CA GLY A 202 -4.32 -8.10 -16.01
C GLY A 202 -5.31 -8.23 -14.85
N MET A 203 -6.61 -8.01 -15.06
CA MET A 203 -7.62 -8.18 -14.02
C MET A 203 -8.36 -9.52 -14.13
N LYS A 204 -8.35 -10.16 -15.32
CA LYS A 204 -9.01 -11.45 -15.54
C LYS A 204 -8.44 -12.56 -14.65
N TYR A 205 -7.16 -12.46 -14.32
CA TYR A 205 -6.51 -13.36 -13.39
C TYR A 205 -6.33 -12.75 -12.00
N GLY A 206 -7.09 -11.71 -11.61
CA GLY A 206 -6.97 -10.96 -10.36
C GLY A 206 -6.76 -11.81 -9.09
N LEU A 207 -7.44 -12.95 -9.02
CA LEU A 207 -7.31 -13.95 -7.94
C LEU A 207 -6.09 -14.87 -8.08
N TYR A 208 -5.62 -15.15 -9.31
CA TYR A 208 -4.43 -15.94 -9.61
C TYR A 208 -3.13 -15.11 -9.59
N TYR A 209 -3.21 -13.78 -9.77
CA TYR A 209 -2.05 -12.86 -9.75
C TYR A 209 -1.38 -12.74 -8.39
N SER A 210 -2.08 -13.06 -7.30
CA SER A 210 -1.50 -13.04 -5.95
C SER A 210 -0.61 -14.26 -5.65
N PHE A 211 -0.60 -15.29 -6.51
CA PHE A 211 -0.12 -16.62 -6.11
C PHE A 211 0.46 -17.51 -7.21
N ASP A 212 1.03 -17.00 -8.31
CA ASP A 212 1.77 -17.89 -9.23
C ASP A 212 3.26 -17.92 -8.90
N SER A 213 3.63 -18.81 -7.98
CA SER A 213 4.99 -19.33 -7.88
C SER A 213 5.21 -20.35 -8.99
N ARG A 214 5.82 -19.95 -10.09
CA ARG A 214 6.52 -20.88 -10.99
C ARG A 214 8.01 -20.85 -10.73
#